data_AF-A0AA43I302-F1
#
_entry.id   AF-A0AA43I302-F1
#
_cell.length_a   1.000
_cell.length_b   1.000
_cell.length_c   1.000
_cell.angle_alpha   90.00
_cell.angle_beta   90.00
_cell.angle_gamma   90.00
#
_symmetry.space_group_name_H-M   'P 1'
#
loop_
_entity.id
_entity.type
_entity.pdbx_description
1 polymer ?
#
loop_
_entity_poly.entity_id
_entity_poly.type
_entity_poly.pdbx_seq_one_letter_code
_entity_poly.pdbx_strand_id
1 'polypeptide(L)'
;MSMRTRYEGSFYSVKGILYRIELLQEGFMGNASTVAFGSAPLEIEWTETDKLEPVQSSKATLTLFSDNDRQFVNLYTVKAGDIRLDE
;
A
#
# COMPACT_ATOMS: atom_id res chain seq x y z
N MET A 1 -15.22 -14.26 -2.18
CA MET A 1 -14.81 -14.30 -3.60
C MET A 1 -13.29 -14.16 -3.68
N SER A 2 -12.65 -14.35 -4.83
CA SER A 2 -11.18 -14.24 -4.94
C SER A 2 -10.73 -12.78 -4.92
N MET A 3 -9.71 -12.44 -4.13
CA MET A 3 -8.97 -11.18 -4.27
C MET A 3 -8.12 -11.22 -5.53
N ARG A 4 -8.12 -10.14 -6.31
CA ARG A 4 -7.23 -9.97 -7.47
C ARG A 4 -6.56 -8.61 -7.44
N THR A 5 -5.34 -8.54 -7.99
CA THR A 5 -4.56 -7.30 -8.08
C THR A 5 -5.24 -6.33 -9.04
N ARG A 6 -5.61 -5.16 -8.53
CA ARG A 6 -6.17 -4.06 -9.32
C ARG A 6 -5.12 -3.02 -9.66
N TYR A 7 -4.23 -2.75 -8.72
CA TYR A 7 -3.10 -1.83 -8.94
C TYR A 7 -1.80 -2.48 -8.52
N GLU A 8 -0.74 -2.21 -9.26
CA GLU A 8 0.61 -2.67 -8.93
C GLU A 8 1.65 -1.59 -9.18
N GLY A 9 2.76 -1.65 -8.45
CA GLY A 9 3.87 -0.75 -8.65
C GLY A 9 5.09 -1.22 -7.89
N SER A 10 6.25 -0.68 -8.26
CA SER A 10 7.50 -0.93 -7.54
C SER A 10 8.36 0.32 -7.49
N PHE A 11 9.12 0.46 -6.40
CA PHE A 11 10.06 1.56 -6.20
C PHE A 11 11.24 1.07 -5.37
N TYR A 12 12.39 1.73 -5.50
CA TYR A 12 13.56 1.44 -4.68
C TYR A 12 13.55 2.31 -3.42
N SER A 13 13.89 1.71 -2.28
CA SER A 13 14.15 2.46 -1.06
C SER A 13 15.48 3.23 -1.14
N VAL A 14 15.71 4.11 -0.17
CA VAL A 14 16.99 4.81 -0.01
C VAL A 14 18.20 3.87 0.15
N LYS A 15 17.97 2.61 0.54
CA LYS A 15 19.00 1.56 0.66
C LYS A 15 19.13 0.68 -0.59
N GLY A 16 18.39 0.98 -1.65
CA GLY A 16 18.39 0.20 -2.90
C GLY A 16 17.60 -1.11 -2.83
N ILE A 17 16.73 -1.28 -1.84
CA ILE A 17 15.83 -2.45 -1.74
C ILE A 17 14.61 -2.20 -2.63
N LEU A 18 14.25 -3.16 -3.47
CA LEU A 18 13.09 -3.08 -4.35
C LEU A 18 11.83 -3.44 -3.58
N TYR A 19 10.95 -2.46 -3.36
CA TYR A 19 9.63 -2.70 -2.78
C TYR A 19 8.62 -2.96 -3.88
N ARG A 20 7.75 -3.95 -3.67
CA ARG A 20 6.62 -4.23 -4.54
C ARG A 20 5.30 -3.98 -3.81
N ILE A 21 4.42 -3.23 -4.46
CA ILE A 21 3.08 -2.91 -3.99
C ILE A 21 2.05 -3.62 -4.85
N GLU A 22 1.09 -4.28 -4.20
CA GLU A 22 -0.10 -4.81 -4.84
C GLU A 22 -1.34 -4.38 -4.06
N LEU A 23 -2.22 -3.63 -4.72
CA LEU A 23 -3.53 -3.27 -4.17
C LEU A 23 -4.57 -4.25 -4.70
N LEU A 24 -5.08 -5.06 -3.78
CA LEU A 24 -6.00 -6.13 -4.09
C LEU A 24 -7.44 -5.63 -3.96
N GLN A 25 -8.32 -6.15 -4.81
CA GLN A 25 -9.75 -5.89 -4.71
C GLN A 25 -10.54 -7.19 -4.91
N GLU A 26 -11.49 -7.42 -4.02
CA GLU A 26 -12.42 -8.54 -4.15
C GLU A 26 -13.34 -8.36 -5.36
N GLY A 27 -13.44 -9.40 -6.19
CA GLY A 27 -14.32 -9.40 -7.36
C GLY A 27 -13.83 -8.55 -8.54
N PHE A 28 -12.61 -8.02 -8.50
CA PHE A 28 -12.02 -7.35 -9.65
C PHE A 28 -11.75 -8.36 -10.79
N MET A 29 -12.21 -8.05 -12.01
CA MET A 29 -12.10 -8.94 -13.18
C MET A 29 -11.22 -8.36 -14.31
N GLY A 30 -10.55 -7.23 -14.09
CA GLY A 30 -9.67 -6.59 -15.06
C GLY A 30 -8.19 -6.97 -14.90
N ASN A 31 -7.34 -6.33 -15.70
CA ASN A 31 -5.89 -6.38 -15.55
C ASN A 31 -5.42 -5.36 -14.51
N ALA A 32 -4.34 -5.67 -13.80
CA ALA A 32 -3.72 -4.72 -12.88
C ALA A 32 -3.21 -3.48 -13.65
N SER A 33 -3.45 -2.31 -13.09
CA SER A 33 -2.95 -1.03 -13.62
C SER A 33 -1.74 -0.57 -12.84
N THR A 34 -0.72 -0.05 -13.53
CA THR A 34 0.46 0.51 -12.87
C THR A 34 0.11 1.80 -12.14
N VAL A 35 0.68 2.00 -10.94
CA VAL A 35 0.58 3.26 -10.19
C VAL A 35 1.89 4.04 -10.23
N ALA A 36 1.78 5.37 -10.29
CA ALA A 36 2.90 6.27 -10.08
C ALA A 36 3.00 6.66 -8.60
N PHE A 37 4.22 6.81 -8.10
CA PHE A 37 4.49 7.15 -6.71
C PHE A 37 4.97 8.58 -6.54
N GLY A 38 4.68 9.16 -5.37
CA GLY A 38 5.26 10.43 -4.93
C GLY A 38 6.77 10.36 -4.66
N SER A 39 7.38 11.51 -4.36
CA SER A 39 8.80 11.61 -4.01
C SER A 39 9.16 10.85 -2.72
N ALA A 40 8.22 10.74 -1.79
CA ALA A 40 8.29 9.88 -0.61
C ALA A 40 7.22 8.80 -0.75
N PRO A 41 7.50 7.70 -1.47
CA PRO A 41 6.49 6.72 -1.86
C PRO A 41 5.90 5.97 -0.66
N LEU A 42 6.71 5.69 0.35
CA LEU A 42 6.35 4.92 1.54
C LEU A 42 7.01 5.54 2.78
N GLU A 43 6.20 5.83 3.79
CA GLU A 43 6.64 6.24 5.13
C GLU A 43 6.18 5.20 6.15
N ILE A 44 7.11 4.70 6.97
CA ILE A 44 6.79 3.76 8.06
C ILE A 44 7.08 4.45 9.38
N GLU A 45 6.02 4.75 10.12
CA GLU A 45 6.06 5.37 11.44
C GLU A 45 6.00 4.29 12.51
N TRP A 46 6.94 4.32 13.45
CA TRP A 46 6.94 3.48 14.64
C TRP A 46 6.64 4.36 15.84
N THR A 47 5.41 4.27 16.35
CA THR A 47 5.00 5.09 17.49
C THR A 47 5.74 4.62 18.74
N GLU A 48 6.24 5.57 19.53
CA GLU A 48 6.81 5.26 20.84
C GLU A 48 5.74 4.57 21.69
N THR A 49 6.04 3.35 22.11
CA THR A 49 5.14 2.49 22.87
C THR A 49 5.82 2.17 24.20
N ASP A 50 5.05 2.17 25.29
CA ASP A 50 5.59 1.87 26.63
C ASP A 50 6.28 0.49 26.61
N LYS A 51 7.39 0.36 27.35
CA LYS A 51 8.15 -0.89 27.44
C LYS A 51 7.35 -2.05 28.03
N LEU A 52 6.27 -1.75 28.75
CA LEU A 52 5.37 -2.74 29.36
C LEU A 52 4.27 -3.20 28.40
N GLU A 53 4.03 -2.48 27.30
CA GLU A 53 3.08 -2.89 26.28
C GLU A 53 3.69 -4.00 25.43
N PRO A 54 3.04 -5.16 25.31
CA PRO A 54 3.61 -6.33 24.64
C PRO A 54 3.66 -6.18 23.11
N VAL A 55 2.97 -5.19 22.54
CA VAL A 55 2.83 -5.00 21.10
C VAL A 55 3.26 -3.59 20.71
N GLN A 56 4.31 -3.49 19.89
CA GLN A 56 4.68 -2.25 19.22
C GLN A 56 4.08 -2.25 17.81
N SER A 57 3.12 -1.36 17.58
CA SER A 57 2.52 -1.20 16.26
C SER A 57 3.34 -0.27 15.36
N SER A 58 3.23 -0.45 14.05
CA SER A 58 3.71 0.50 13.05
C SER A 58 2.56 0.92 12.14
N LYS A 59 2.75 2.09 11.52
CA LYS A 59 1.84 2.64 10.53
C LYS A 59 2.62 2.88 9.24
N ALA A 60 2.16 2.26 8.15
CA ALA A 60 2.68 2.50 6.82
C ALA A 60 1.76 3.45 6.04
N THR A 61 2.31 4.54 5.54
CA THR A 61 1.62 5.50 4.66
C THR A 61 2.20 5.39 3.26
N LEU A 62 1.38 4.99 2.29
CA LEU A 62 1.76 4.90 0.87
C LEU A 62 1.19 6.09 0.09
N THR A 63 2.04 6.80 -0.64
CA THR A 63 1.65 8.00 -1.42
C THR A 63 1.65 7.70 -2.91
N LEU A 64 0.47 7.78 -3.53
CA LEU A 64 0.24 7.50 -4.95
C LEU A 64 -0.20 8.76 -5.69
N PHE A 65 0.19 8.88 -6.97
CA PHE A 65 -0.39 9.86 -7.88
C PHE A 65 -1.62 9.31 -8.59
N SER A 66 -2.63 10.16 -8.70
CA SER A 66 -3.86 9.89 -9.45
C SER A 66 -3.74 10.53 -10.82
N ASP A 67 -3.72 9.71 -11.88
CA ASP A 67 -3.64 10.16 -13.27
C ASP A 67 -5.02 10.60 -13.81
N ASN A 68 -6.10 10.17 -13.16
CA ASN A 68 -7.47 10.55 -13.52
C ASN A 68 -8.31 10.91 -12.29
N ASP A 69 -9.40 11.62 -12.51
CA ASP A 69 -10.37 11.92 -11.44
C ASP A 69 -10.91 10.62 -10.83
N ARG A 70 -10.97 10.56 -9.50
CA ARG A 70 -11.53 9.44 -8.71
C ARG A 70 -10.91 8.06 -8.98
N GLN A 71 -9.70 7.97 -9.53
CA GLN A 71 -9.02 6.69 -9.82
C GLN A 71 -9.01 5.72 -8.62
N PHE A 72 -8.86 6.26 -7.42
CA PHE A 72 -8.74 5.50 -6.18
C PHE A 72 -9.97 5.56 -5.27
N VAL A 73 -11.12 6.08 -5.75
CA VAL A 73 -12.32 6.24 -4.91
C VAL A 73 -12.82 4.93 -4.29
N ASN A 74 -12.54 3.80 -4.95
CA ASN A 74 -12.92 2.46 -4.49
C ASN A 74 -11.91 1.83 -3.51
N LEU A 75 -10.77 2.49 -3.26
CA LEU A 75 -9.78 2.07 -2.25
C LEU A 75 -10.12 2.60 -0.86
N TYR A 76 -11.21 3.34 -0.70
CA TYR A 76 -11.70 3.74 0.62
C TYR A 76 -12.21 2.49 1.36
N THR A 77 -11.30 1.80 2.04
CA THR A 77 -11.58 0.60 2.84
C THR A 77 -11.02 0.79 4.25
N VAL A 78 -11.82 0.44 5.26
CA VAL A 78 -11.41 0.35 6.68
C VAL A 78 -11.06 -1.10 7.04
N LYS A 79 -11.01 -2.00 6.04
CA LYS A 79 -10.89 -3.43 6.26
C LYS A 79 -9.41 -3.85 6.18
N ALA A 80 -8.89 -4.35 7.29
CA ALA A 80 -7.54 -4.92 7.33
C ALA A 80 -7.42 -6.10 6.35
N GLY A 81 -6.30 -6.18 5.62
CA GLY A 81 -5.97 -7.27 4.70
C GLY A 81 -6.12 -6.98 3.20
N ASP A 82 -6.69 -5.82 2.81
CA ASP A 82 -6.91 -5.46 1.40
C ASP A 82 -5.64 -4.96 0.67
N ILE A 83 -4.59 -4.61 1.43
CA ILE A 83 -3.32 -4.08 0.92
C ILE A 83 -2.21 -5.06 1.28
N ARG A 84 -1.42 -5.48 0.27
CA ARG A 84 -0.24 -6.31 0.46
C ARG A 84 1.03 -5.53 0.10
N LEU A 85 1.97 -5.51 1.04
CA LEU A 85 3.30 -4.93 0.90
C LEU A 85 4.32 -6.05 1.13
N ASP A 86 5.11 -6.36 0.12
CA ASP A 86 6.18 -7.37 0.20
C ASP A 86 7.54 -6.64 0.11
N GLU A 87 8.51 -7.04 0.97
CA GLU A 87 9.93 -6.60 0.96
C GLU A 87 10.81 -7.57 0.15
#